data_AF-A0A534NV73-F1
#
_entry.id   AF-A0A534NV73-F1
#
_cell.length_a   1.000
_cell.length_b   1.000
_cell.length_c   1.000
_cell.angle_alpha   90.00
_cell.angle_beta   90.00
_cell.angle_gamma   90.00
#
_symmetry.space_group_name_H-M   'P 1'
#
loop_
_entity.id
_entity.type
_entity.pdbx_description
1 polymer ?
#
loop_
_entity_poly.entity_id
_entity_poly.type
_entity_poly.pdbx_seq_one_letter_code
_entity_poly.pdbx_strand_id
1 'polypeptide(L)'
;MSLLAIVLCGAGLVATGFPARAGSMPGLLFRATAAMALGIGVSSAWFATRLMASGRPPGRADQAVLCAAGATLWLFFRRKAASDPHPRDPAPAWLWSLFAVACAIAAAAFVEHTLRFPDGGWDAWMIWNLRARFLVRGADYRAAFSRDLLYMAHQDYPWLLPGVVAQGFSSAGEMPLVPGLVAALFGILALAIVVSRLSACEGTRWGILGGLALVAMPCFPIFASNQQADVPVSVYLALASALIAATSSRELWLAGFAAGLGMWTKNEGSLYAAALLGAFLLRRRDPRGAMTF
;
A
#
# COMPACT_ATOMS: atom_id res chain seq x y z
N MET A 1 9.52 6.16 12.41
CA MET A 1 9.12 5.02 11.55
C MET A 1 10.27 4.03 11.46
N SER A 2 10.08 2.77 11.86
CA SER A 2 11.13 1.73 11.71
C SER A 2 10.94 0.99 10.39
N LEU A 3 11.83 1.25 9.43
CA LEU A 3 11.84 0.54 8.14
C LEU A 3 12.03 -0.97 8.34
N LEU A 4 12.85 -1.38 9.30
CA LEU A 4 13.07 -2.79 9.61
C LEU A 4 11.78 -3.47 10.08
N ALA A 5 11.01 -2.81 10.95
CA ALA A 5 9.74 -3.35 11.42
C ALA A 5 8.74 -3.52 10.27
N ILE A 6 8.60 -2.50 9.42
CA ILE A 6 7.76 -2.53 8.21
C ILE A 6 8.15 -3.71 7.30
N VAL A 7 9.44 -3.85 6.98
CA VAL A 7 9.93 -4.89 6.09
C VAL A 7 9.70 -6.29 6.68
N LEU A 8 10.05 -6.50 7.95
CA LEU A 8 9.94 -7.81 8.59
C LEU A 8 8.49 -8.24 8.81
N CYS A 9 7.62 -7.36 9.31
CA CYS A 9 6.22 -7.70 9.53
C CYS A 9 5.49 -7.96 8.19
N GLY A 10 5.78 -7.13 7.18
CA GLY A 10 5.29 -7.32 5.82
C GLY A 10 5.76 -8.64 5.20
N ALA A 11 7.05 -8.96 5.30
CA ALA A 11 7.62 -10.20 4.78
C ALA A 11 7.04 -11.43 5.50
N GLY A 12 6.81 -11.33 6.81
CA GLY A 12 6.15 -12.35 7.62
C GLY A 12 4.72 -12.62 7.15
N LEU A 13 3.91 -11.56 6.96
CA LEU A 13 2.56 -11.67 6.41
C LEU A 13 2.54 -12.29 5.03
N VAL A 14 3.39 -11.83 4.11
CA VAL A 14 3.46 -12.40 2.76
C VAL A 14 3.89 -13.88 2.80
N ALA A 15 4.74 -14.29 3.74
CA ALA A 15 5.12 -15.70 3.89
C ALA A 15 3.92 -16.60 4.27
N THR A 16 2.92 -16.09 5.01
CA THR A 16 1.74 -16.88 5.37
C THR A 16 0.86 -17.19 4.15
N GLY A 17 0.76 -16.23 3.21
CA GLY A 17 0.02 -16.35 1.96
C GLY A 17 0.74 -17.15 0.88
N PHE A 18 2.08 -17.04 0.82
CA PHE A 18 2.91 -17.63 -0.24
C PHE A 18 3.91 -18.67 0.31
N PRO A 19 3.48 -19.93 0.52
CA PRO A 19 4.32 -20.97 1.11
C PRO A 19 5.43 -21.50 0.18
N ALA A 20 5.34 -21.27 -1.13
CA ALA A 20 6.38 -21.62 -2.09
C ALA A 20 7.31 -20.42 -2.36
N ARG A 21 8.53 -20.63 -2.88
CA ARG A 21 9.37 -19.54 -3.40
C ARG A 21 8.75 -18.95 -4.67
N ALA A 22 9.06 -17.69 -4.97
CA ALA A 22 8.67 -17.11 -6.24
C ALA A 22 9.44 -17.83 -7.35
N GLY A 23 8.74 -18.34 -8.36
CA GLY A 23 9.35 -19.00 -9.51
C GLY A 23 9.94 -18.05 -10.55
N SER A 24 9.67 -16.74 -10.42
CA SER A 24 10.09 -15.72 -11.38
C SER A 24 10.44 -14.39 -10.70
N MET A 25 11.21 -13.55 -11.38
CA MET A 25 11.53 -12.19 -10.90
C MET A 25 10.27 -11.33 -10.70
N PRO A 26 9.28 -11.32 -11.63
CA PRO A 26 8.02 -10.62 -11.38
C PRO A 26 7.26 -11.10 -10.14
N GLY A 27 7.23 -12.42 -9.90
CA GLY A 27 6.63 -12.97 -8.69
C GLY A 27 7.37 -12.56 -7.41
N LEU A 28 8.70 -12.45 -7.46
CA LEU A 28 9.50 -11.96 -6.35
C LEU A 28 9.21 -10.48 -6.08
N LEU A 29 9.19 -9.66 -7.13
CA LEU A 29 8.88 -8.23 -7.05
C LEU A 29 7.48 -8.02 -6.46
N PHE A 30 6.46 -8.73 -6.97
CA PHE A 30 5.09 -8.63 -6.45
C PHE A 30 5.04 -8.91 -4.94
N ARG A 31 5.70 -9.97 -4.48
CA ARG A 31 5.74 -10.35 -3.06
C ARG A 31 6.52 -9.34 -2.21
N ALA A 32 7.59 -8.76 -2.72
CA ALA A 32 8.34 -7.71 -2.03
C ALA A 32 7.53 -6.41 -1.91
N THR A 33 6.84 -6.03 -2.99
CA THR A 33 5.94 -4.87 -3.01
C THR A 33 4.74 -5.07 -2.09
N ALA A 34 4.12 -6.25 -2.12
CA ALA A 34 3.04 -6.63 -1.19
C ALA A 34 3.53 -6.57 0.26
N ALA A 35 4.73 -7.09 0.55
CA ALA A 35 5.30 -7.03 1.89
C ALA A 35 5.47 -5.58 2.36
N MET A 36 6.01 -4.70 1.53
CA MET A 36 6.13 -3.28 1.87
C MET A 36 4.77 -2.62 2.13
N ALA A 37 3.79 -2.81 1.24
CA ALA A 37 2.45 -2.23 1.39
C ALA A 37 1.74 -2.72 2.67
N LEU A 38 1.74 -4.03 2.93
CA LEU A 38 1.15 -4.61 4.13
C LEU A 38 1.89 -4.17 5.39
N GLY A 39 3.22 -4.10 5.34
CA GLY A 39 4.05 -3.66 6.46
C GLY A 39 3.78 -2.23 6.88
N ILE A 40 3.60 -1.31 5.92
CA ILE A 40 3.22 0.08 6.19
C ILE A 40 1.85 0.13 6.90
N GLY A 41 0.88 -0.63 6.38
CA GLY A 41 -0.45 -0.71 6.96
C GLY A 41 -0.45 -1.26 8.39
N VAL A 42 0.30 -2.34 8.64
CA VAL A 42 0.50 -2.91 9.98
C VAL A 42 1.18 -1.90 10.90
N SER A 43 2.23 -1.21 10.44
CA SER A 43 2.92 -0.20 11.23
C SER A 43 1.97 0.93 11.64
N SER A 44 1.06 1.34 10.75
CA SER A 44 0.06 2.36 11.06
C SER A 44 -1.03 1.86 12.02
N ALA A 45 -1.55 0.66 11.81
CA ALA A 45 -2.54 0.07 12.70
C ALA A 45 -1.96 -0.14 14.10
N TRP A 46 -0.72 -0.63 14.19
CA TRP A 46 -0.01 -0.79 15.45
C TRP A 46 0.22 0.55 16.15
N PHE A 47 0.59 1.59 15.41
CA PHE A 47 0.71 2.95 15.94
C PHE A 47 -0.58 3.42 16.60
N ALA A 48 -1.70 3.32 15.88
CA ALA A 48 -3.01 3.71 16.40
C ALA A 48 -3.41 2.90 17.63
N THR A 49 -3.27 1.57 17.58
CA THR A 49 -3.61 0.69 18.71
C THR A 49 -2.80 1.01 19.96
N ARG A 50 -1.49 1.25 19.84
CA ARG A 50 -0.65 1.60 20.99
C ARG A 50 -1.01 2.96 21.56
N LEU A 51 -1.29 3.93 20.71
CA LEU A 51 -1.69 5.26 21.16
C LEU A 51 -3.06 5.22 21.86
N MET A 52 -4.03 4.48 21.31
CA MET A 52 -5.36 4.31 21.92
C MET A 52 -5.30 3.56 23.26
N ALA A 53 -4.49 2.49 23.35
CA ALA A 53 -4.43 1.64 24.53
C ALA A 53 -3.61 2.25 25.69
N SER A 54 -2.56 3.00 25.37
CA SER A 54 -1.60 3.47 26.39
C SER A 54 -1.45 4.99 26.47
N GLY A 55 -2.06 5.75 25.55
CA GLY A 55 -1.86 7.19 25.41
C GLY A 55 -0.45 7.56 24.92
N ARG A 56 0.39 6.59 24.57
CA ARG A 56 1.78 6.80 24.16
C ARG A 56 2.05 6.24 22.77
N PRO A 57 2.83 6.95 21.93
CA PRO A 57 3.24 6.42 20.64
C PRO A 57 4.18 5.21 20.81
N PRO A 58 4.26 4.30 19.81
CA PRO A 58 5.15 3.13 19.87
C PRO A 58 6.62 3.52 20.05
N GLY A 59 7.27 2.89 21.03
CA GLY A 59 8.70 3.02 21.29
C GLY A 59 9.57 1.97 20.56
N ARG A 60 10.86 1.92 20.91
CA ARG A 60 11.81 0.92 20.36
C ARG A 60 11.42 -0.53 20.70
N ALA A 61 10.92 -0.77 21.91
CA ALA A 61 10.45 -2.08 22.33
C ALA A 61 9.27 -2.56 21.48
N ASP A 62 8.31 -1.67 21.19
CA ASP A 62 7.17 -1.96 20.32
C ASP A 62 7.60 -2.32 18.90
N GLN A 63 8.62 -1.63 18.38
CA GLN A 63 9.21 -1.95 17.08
C GLN A 63 9.91 -3.31 17.09
N ALA A 64 10.61 -3.66 18.17
CA ALA A 64 11.24 -4.96 18.33
C ALA A 64 10.21 -6.10 18.36
N VAL A 65 9.04 -5.87 18.99
CA VAL A 65 7.92 -6.83 18.98
C VAL A 65 7.42 -7.07 17.54
N LEU A 66 7.19 -6.00 16.76
CA LEU A 66 6.79 -6.14 15.36
C LEU A 66 7.84 -6.87 14.52
N CYS A 67 9.12 -6.55 14.70
CA CYS A 67 10.23 -7.25 14.03
C CYS A 67 10.24 -8.74 14.38
N ALA A 68 10.12 -9.07 15.67
CA ALA A 68 10.15 -10.45 16.15
C ALA A 68 8.95 -11.25 15.64
N ALA A 69 7.75 -10.68 15.68
CA ALA A 69 6.53 -11.30 15.15
C ALA A 69 6.66 -11.56 13.64
N GLY A 70 7.11 -10.56 12.87
CA GLY A 70 7.35 -10.69 11.44
C GLY A 70 8.40 -11.74 11.10
N ALA A 71 9.53 -11.73 11.79
CA ALA A 71 10.61 -12.70 11.62
C ALA A 71 10.14 -14.12 11.97
N THR A 72 9.35 -14.27 13.04
CA THR A 72 8.78 -15.57 13.45
C THR A 72 7.87 -16.14 12.38
N LEU A 73 6.93 -15.32 11.87
CA LEU A 73 6.07 -15.72 10.76
C LEU A 73 6.88 -16.09 9.51
N TRP A 74 7.87 -15.28 9.15
CA TRP A 74 8.72 -15.54 8.00
C TRP A 74 9.53 -16.85 8.13
N LEU A 75 10.06 -17.14 9.32
CA LEU A 75 10.80 -18.38 9.59
C LEU A 75 9.88 -19.61 9.65
N PHE A 76 8.69 -19.48 10.22
CA PHE A 76 7.73 -20.58 10.36
C PHE A 76 7.11 -20.98 9.02
N PHE A 77 6.77 -19.99 8.19
CA PHE A 77 6.24 -20.21 6.84
C PHE A 77 7.35 -20.24 5.77
N ARG A 78 8.53 -20.76 6.15
CA ARG A 78 9.69 -20.89 5.27
C ARG A 78 9.31 -21.53 3.94
N ARG A 79 9.81 -20.92 2.87
CA ARG A 79 9.32 -21.19 1.52
C ARG A 79 9.85 -22.52 0.98
N LYS A 80 8.93 -23.41 0.58
CA LYS A 80 9.21 -24.63 -0.18
C LYS A 80 9.80 -24.30 -1.56
N ALA A 81 10.32 -25.31 -2.26
CA ALA A 81 10.86 -25.16 -3.61
C ALA A 81 9.88 -24.40 -4.52
N ALA A 82 10.42 -23.62 -5.45
CA ALA A 82 9.59 -22.87 -6.38
C ALA A 82 8.75 -23.85 -7.21
N SER A 83 7.46 -23.57 -7.30
CA SER A 83 6.52 -24.26 -8.17
C SER A 83 5.76 -23.16 -8.86
N ASP A 84 6.15 -22.80 -10.08
CA ASP A 84 5.25 -22.21 -11.07
C ASP A 84 5.98 -22.02 -12.40
N PRO A 85 5.40 -22.46 -13.53
CA PRO A 85 5.82 -22.02 -14.85
C PRO A 85 5.52 -20.53 -14.99
N HIS A 86 6.53 -19.73 -15.32
CA HIS A 86 6.33 -18.32 -15.65
C HIS A 86 5.93 -18.17 -17.13
N PRO A 87 4.85 -17.44 -17.44
CA PRO A 87 4.49 -17.11 -18.82
C PRO A 87 5.66 -16.42 -19.52
N ARG A 88 6.03 -16.92 -20.70
CA ARG A 88 7.11 -16.35 -21.52
C ARG A 88 6.53 -15.43 -22.59
N ASP A 89 6.25 -14.19 -22.22
CA ASP A 89 5.92 -13.10 -23.15
C ASP A 89 6.84 -11.89 -22.87
N PRO A 90 8.06 -11.86 -23.43
CA PRO A 90 9.03 -10.80 -23.19
C PRO A 90 8.56 -9.49 -23.85
N ALA A 91 8.73 -8.38 -23.13
CA ALA A 91 8.46 -7.08 -23.71
C ALA A 91 9.56 -6.67 -24.72
N PRO A 92 9.21 -6.11 -25.88
CA PRO A 92 10.20 -5.58 -26.81
C PRO A 92 10.91 -4.34 -26.23
N ALA A 93 12.16 -4.10 -26.66
CA ALA A 93 13.01 -3.04 -26.10
C ALA A 93 12.42 -1.62 -26.24
N TRP A 94 11.68 -1.35 -27.31
CA TRP A 94 11.01 -0.06 -27.51
C TRP A 94 9.93 0.19 -26.44
N LEU A 95 9.25 -0.86 -25.98
CA LEU A 95 8.20 -0.75 -24.97
C LEU A 95 8.81 -0.45 -23.59
N TRP A 96 9.94 -1.06 -23.27
CA TRP A 96 10.74 -0.69 -22.10
C TRP A 96 11.18 0.77 -22.13
N SER A 97 11.64 1.24 -23.28
CA SER A 97 12.07 2.63 -23.46
C SER A 97 10.92 3.60 -23.26
N LEU A 98 9.76 3.33 -23.88
CA LEU A 98 8.55 4.12 -23.72
C LEU A 98 8.08 4.16 -22.25
N PHE A 99 8.09 3.01 -21.57
CA PHE A 99 7.73 2.93 -20.16
C PHE A 99 8.70 3.70 -19.26
N ALA A 100 10.00 3.61 -19.52
CA ALA A 100 11.02 4.36 -18.78
C ALA A 100 10.85 5.88 -18.97
N VAL A 101 10.57 6.34 -20.20
CA VAL A 101 10.30 7.75 -20.49
C VAL A 101 9.02 8.22 -19.78
N ALA A 102 7.95 7.43 -19.82
CA ALA A 102 6.71 7.77 -19.12
C ALA A 102 6.92 7.88 -17.60
N CYS A 103 7.65 6.94 -17.00
CA CYS A 103 8.03 6.99 -15.58
C CYS A 103 8.90 8.22 -15.26
N ALA A 104 9.84 8.59 -16.12
CA ALA A 104 10.68 9.77 -15.93
C ALA A 104 9.86 11.06 -15.98
N ILE A 105 8.93 11.18 -16.92
CA ILE A 105 8.02 12.33 -17.01
C ILE A 105 7.12 12.42 -15.77
N ALA A 106 6.52 11.30 -15.35
CA ALA A 106 5.68 11.27 -14.16
C ALA A 106 6.46 11.60 -12.88
N ALA A 107 7.70 11.12 -12.76
CA ALA A 107 8.58 11.46 -11.64
C ALA A 107 8.96 12.95 -11.65
N ALA A 108 9.28 13.51 -12.83
CA ALA A 108 9.56 14.94 -12.97
C ALA A 108 8.34 15.80 -12.59
N ALA A 109 7.15 15.44 -13.07
CA ALA A 109 5.90 16.10 -12.69
C ALA A 109 5.62 16.00 -11.19
N PHE A 110 5.86 14.83 -10.58
CA PHE A 110 5.70 14.63 -9.14
C PHE A 110 6.65 15.52 -8.34
N VAL A 111 7.93 15.57 -8.72
CA VAL A 111 8.95 16.39 -8.05
C VAL A 111 8.62 17.86 -8.19
N GLU A 112 8.32 18.32 -9.41
CA GLU A 112 7.96 19.71 -9.68
C GLU A 112 6.75 20.16 -8.84
N HIS A 113 5.70 19.34 -8.80
CA HIS A 113 4.49 19.66 -8.05
C HIS A 113 4.77 19.65 -6.53
N THR A 114 5.56 18.70 -6.04
CA THR A 114 5.94 18.63 -4.61
C THR A 114 6.78 19.83 -4.19
N LEU A 115 7.64 20.36 -5.07
CA LEU A 115 8.41 21.57 -4.80
C LEU A 115 7.52 22.82 -4.75
N ARG A 116 6.49 22.91 -5.60
CA ARG A 116 5.53 24.02 -5.61
C ARG A 116 4.52 23.96 -4.46
N PHE A 117 4.06 22.76 -4.12
CA PHE A 117 3.03 22.49 -3.13
C PHE A 117 3.53 21.47 -2.10
N PRO A 118 4.44 21.86 -1.20
CA PRO A 118 5.12 20.94 -0.29
C PRO A 118 4.18 20.28 0.73
N ASP A 119 3.07 20.93 1.08
CA ASP A 119 2.03 20.35 1.94
C ASP A 119 1.01 19.47 1.18
N GLY A 120 1.18 19.30 -0.13
CA GLY A 120 0.28 18.54 -1.01
C GLY A 120 -0.96 19.33 -1.43
N GLY A 121 -2.01 18.58 -1.81
CA GLY A 121 -3.31 19.16 -2.16
C GLY A 121 -4.11 19.59 -0.93
N TRP A 122 -5.30 20.15 -1.16
CA TRP A 122 -6.18 20.66 -0.11
C TRP A 122 -6.48 19.63 0.98
N ASP A 123 -6.88 18.44 0.56
CA ASP A 123 -7.14 17.33 1.47
C ASP A 123 -5.88 16.94 2.26
N ALA A 124 -4.70 17.04 1.66
CA ALA A 124 -3.47 16.62 2.31
C ALA A 124 -3.10 17.45 3.52
N TRP A 125 -3.05 18.76 3.33
CA TRP A 125 -2.68 19.66 4.41
C TRP A 125 -3.78 19.72 5.49
N MET A 126 -5.06 19.69 5.08
CA MET A 126 -6.21 19.88 5.99
C MET A 126 -6.64 18.62 6.74
N ILE A 127 -6.42 17.43 6.18
CA ILE A 127 -6.92 16.17 6.72
C ILE A 127 -5.79 15.38 7.36
N TRP A 128 -4.91 14.76 6.57
CA TRP A 128 -3.95 13.79 7.12
C TRP A 128 -2.66 14.43 7.64
N ASN A 129 -2.13 15.48 7.00
CA ASN A 129 -0.95 16.17 7.52
C ASN A 129 -1.28 16.98 8.78
N LEU A 130 -2.44 17.64 8.82
CA LEU A 130 -2.94 18.30 10.04
C LEU A 130 -3.03 17.32 11.20
N ARG A 131 -3.68 16.17 11.00
CA ARG A 131 -3.81 15.14 12.04
C ARG A 131 -2.48 14.55 12.46
N ALA A 132 -1.58 14.29 11.52
CA ALA A 132 -0.24 13.82 11.86
C ALA A 132 0.48 14.79 12.82
N ARG A 133 0.32 16.11 12.62
CA ARG A 133 0.88 17.12 13.54
C ARG A 133 0.20 17.09 14.92
N PHE A 134 -1.13 16.96 14.99
CA PHE A 134 -1.83 16.75 16.27
C PHE A 134 -1.36 15.49 17.00
N LEU A 135 -1.15 14.39 16.27
CA LEU A 135 -0.68 13.13 16.84
C LEU A 135 0.75 13.17 17.38
N VAL A 136 1.57 14.10 16.87
CA VAL A 136 2.96 14.30 17.32
C VAL A 136 3.05 15.34 18.44
N ARG A 137 2.31 16.45 18.33
CA ARG A 137 2.39 17.58 19.26
C ARG A 137 1.41 17.49 20.43
N GLY A 138 0.26 16.87 20.22
CA GLY A 138 -0.85 16.89 21.16
C GLY A 138 -0.58 16.03 22.38
N ALA A 139 -0.95 16.55 23.56
CA ALA A 139 -0.95 15.76 24.80
C ALA A 139 -2.02 14.66 24.80
N ASP A 140 -3.14 14.89 24.10
CA ASP A 140 -4.20 13.90 23.86
C ASP A 140 -4.40 13.69 22.36
N TYR A 141 -4.29 12.44 21.92
CA TYR A 141 -4.48 12.05 20.52
C TYR A 141 -5.90 12.35 20.03
N ARG A 142 -6.89 12.44 20.93
CA ARG A 142 -8.29 12.73 20.57
C ARG A 142 -8.46 14.10 19.93
N ALA A 143 -7.54 15.04 20.21
CA ALA A 143 -7.56 16.35 19.56
C ALA A 143 -7.44 16.24 18.02
N ALA A 144 -6.75 15.22 17.49
CA ALA A 144 -6.67 14.96 16.06
C ALA A 144 -8.03 14.55 15.43
N PHE A 145 -9.01 14.17 16.25
CA PHE A 145 -10.32 13.68 15.81
C PHE A 145 -11.47 14.42 16.52
N SER A 146 -11.19 15.63 17.06
CA SER A 146 -12.19 16.41 17.78
C SER A 146 -13.28 16.91 16.85
N ARG A 147 -14.52 16.94 17.36
CA ARG A 147 -15.69 17.56 16.70
C ARG A 147 -15.55 19.06 16.48
N ASP A 148 -14.65 19.70 17.23
CA ASP A 148 -14.39 21.14 17.12
C ASP A 148 -13.56 21.50 15.89
N LEU A 149 -12.96 20.50 15.21
CA LEU A 149 -12.29 20.73 13.92
C LEU A 149 -13.33 21.08 12.85
N LEU A 150 -12.91 21.78 11.79
CA LEU A 150 -13.77 22.04 10.65
C LEU A 150 -14.30 20.73 10.05
N TYR A 151 -15.55 20.73 9.58
CA TYR A 151 -16.17 19.56 8.94
C TYR A 151 -15.31 19.01 7.79
N MET A 152 -14.71 19.90 6.99
CA MET A 152 -13.82 19.55 5.89
C MET A 152 -12.52 18.84 6.32
N ALA A 153 -12.19 18.83 7.63
CA ALA A 153 -11.09 18.04 8.15
C ALA A 153 -11.42 16.54 8.21
N HIS A 154 -12.65 16.12 7.88
CA HIS A 154 -13.10 14.72 7.76
C HIS A 154 -12.75 13.85 8.96
N GLN A 155 -13.03 14.33 10.18
CA GLN A 155 -12.60 13.76 11.46
C GLN A 155 -12.90 12.26 11.64
N ASP A 156 -13.82 11.71 10.85
CA ASP A 156 -14.21 10.31 10.79
C ASP A 156 -13.26 9.42 9.97
N TYR A 157 -12.39 9.99 9.13
CA TYR A 157 -11.43 9.21 8.34
C TYR A 157 -10.43 8.46 9.24
N PRO A 158 -10.00 7.24 8.84
CA PRO A 158 -9.15 6.40 9.67
C PRO A 158 -7.66 6.77 9.63
N TRP A 159 -6.83 6.01 10.35
CA TRP A 159 -5.49 6.48 10.75
C TRP A 159 -4.34 6.08 9.82
N LEU A 160 -4.56 5.38 8.70
CA LEU A 160 -3.43 4.89 7.90
C LEU A 160 -2.47 6.01 7.47
N LEU A 161 -2.97 7.05 6.81
CA LEU A 161 -2.12 8.17 6.39
C LEU A 161 -1.63 9.03 7.58
N PRO A 162 -2.50 9.53 8.46
CA PRO A 162 -2.06 10.33 9.62
C PRO A 162 -1.03 9.60 10.48
N GLY A 163 -1.21 8.29 10.70
CA GLY A 163 -0.32 7.47 11.52
C GLY A 163 1.03 7.20 10.87
N VAL A 164 1.08 6.97 9.56
CA VAL A 164 2.35 6.82 8.83
C VAL A 164 3.11 8.15 8.81
N VAL A 165 2.45 9.26 8.51
CA VAL A 165 3.09 10.58 8.48
C VAL A 165 3.54 11.01 9.88
N ALA A 166 2.74 10.78 10.92
CA ALA A 166 3.11 11.05 12.31
C ALA A 166 4.38 10.28 12.72
N GLN A 167 4.46 8.99 12.37
CA GLN A 167 5.66 8.19 12.62
C GLN A 167 6.89 8.72 11.86
N GLY A 168 6.71 9.29 10.68
CA GLY A 168 7.76 9.98 9.93
C GLY A 168 8.21 11.25 10.64
N PHE A 169 7.26 12.10 11.02
CA PHE A 169 7.51 13.33 11.78
C PHE A 169 8.22 13.07 13.11
N SER A 170 7.82 12.04 13.87
CA SER A 170 8.51 11.68 15.11
C SER A 170 9.97 11.23 14.92
N SER A 171 10.38 10.85 13.70
CA SER A 171 11.74 10.37 13.42
C SER A 171 12.61 11.36 12.68
N ALA A 172 12.02 12.17 11.80
CA ALA A 172 12.75 13.10 10.94
C ALA A 172 12.39 14.58 11.19
N GLY A 173 11.47 14.86 12.12
CA GLY A 173 10.88 16.17 12.32
C GLY A 173 9.73 16.45 11.35
N GLU A 174 8.99 17.54 11.58
CA GLU A 174 7.82 17.97 10.78
C GLU A 174 8.21 18.63 9.44
N MET A 175 9.12 18.01 8.70
CA MET A 175 9.54 18.49 7.39
C MET A 175 8.49 18.18 6.32
N PRO A 176 8.15 19.12 5.41
CA PRO A 176 7.21 18.86 4.33
C PRO A 176 7.61 17.70 3.41
N LEU A 177 8.91 17.39 3.34
CA LEU A 177 9.42 16.24 2.60
C LEU A 177 8.87 14.91 3.12
N VAL A 178 8.54 14.78 4.41
CA VAL A 178 8.07 13.51 5.00
C VAL A 178 6.78 13.01 4.34
N PRO A 179 5.66 13.76 4.33
CA PRO A 179 4.45 13.31 3.65
C PRO A 179 4.63 13.19 2.13
N GLY A 180 5.48 14.02 1.51
CA GLY A 180 5.88 13.86 0.11
C GLY A 180 6.55 12.52 -0.19
N LEU A 181 7.46 12.04 0.67
CA LEU A 181 8.10 10.73 0.53
C LEU A 181 7.11 9.58 0.75
N VAL A 182 6.16 9.74 1.69
CA VAL A 182 5.07 8.76 1.89
C VAL A 182 4.21 8.66 0.64
N ALA A 183 3.85 9.79 0.03
CA ALA A 183 3.07 9.83 -1.20
C ALA A 183 3.83 9.22 -2.39
N ALA A 184 5.12 9.54 -2.54
CA ALA A 184 5.99 8.92 -3.55
C ALA A 184 6.05 7.40 -3.39
N LEU A 185 6.19 6.92 -2.14
CA LEU A 185 6.21 5.50 -1.84
C LEU A 185 4.91 4.81 -2.26
N PHE A 186 3.74 5.36 -1.92
CA PHE A 186 2.47 4.78 -2.36
C PHE A 186 2.28 4.83 -3.88
N GLY A 187 2.73 5.89 -4.56
CA GLY A 187 2.75 5.96 -6.03
C GLY A 187 3.61 4.85 -6.66
N ILE A 188 4.81 4.62 -6.13
CA ILE A 188 5.71 3.54 -6.56
C ILE A 188 5.08 2.17 -6.28
N LEU A 189 4.45 1.98 -5.12
CA LEU A 189 3.79 0.73 -4.77
C LEU A 189 2.61 0.43 -5.70
N ALA A 190 1.81 1.43 -6.07
CA ALA A 190 0.69 1.27 -7.00
C ALA A 190 1.17 0.75 -8.35
N LEU A 191 2.21 1.40 -8.90
CA LEU A 191 2.83 0.98 -10.15
C LEU A 191 3.44 -0.42 -10.04
N ALA A 192 4.21 -0.68 -8.99
CA ALA A 192 4.91 -1.94 -8.80
C ALA A 192 3.93 -3.11 -8.64
N ILE A 193 2.80 -2.95 -7.95
CA ILE A 193 1.77 -4.00 -7.82
C ILE A 193 1.22 -4.37 -9.19
N VAL A 194 0.82 -3.38 -9.99
CA VAL A 194 0.24 -3.61 -11.33
C VAL A 194 1.25 -4.28 -12.24
N VAL A 195 2.45 -3.71 -12.38
CA VAL A 195 3.49 -4.21 -13.29
C VAL A 195 3.91 -5.61 -12.90
N SER A 196 4.22 -5.84 -11.62
CA SER A 196 4.74 -7.14 -11.16
C SER A 196 3.69 -8.24 -11.21
N ARG A 197 2.43 -7.95 -10.84
CA ARG A 197 1.36 -8.95 -10.86
C ARG A 197 0.98 -9.35 -12.28
N LEU A 198 0.74 -8.38 -13.16
CA LEU A 198 0.42 -8.65 -14.56
C LEU A 198 1.58 -9.34 -15.26
N SER A 199 2.83 -8.93 -14.98
CA SER A 199 4.00 -9.63 -15.49
C SER A 199 4.05 -11.08 -15.03
N ALA A 200 3.72 -11.36 -13.77
CA ALA A 200 3.73 -12.70 -13.22
C ALA A 200 2.63 -13.60 -13.80
N CYS A 201 1.45 -13.05 -14.10
CA CYS A 201 0.27 -13.79 -14.59
C CYS A 201 0.23 -13.94 -16.11
N GLU A 202 0.58 -12.89 -16.85
CA GLU A 202 0.36 -12.81 -18.31
C GLU A 202 1.67 -12.64 -19.09
N GLY A 203 2.78 -12.35 -18.41
CA GLY A 203 4.09 -12.11 -19.00
C GLY A 203 4.48 -10.63 -19.05
N THR A 204 5.77 -10.37 -19.25
CA THR A 204 6.40 -9.06 -19.03
C THR A 204 5.81 -7.95 -19.90
N ARG A 205 5.45 -8.26 -21.15
CA ARG A 205 4.80 -7.31 -22.06
C ARG A 205 3.52 -6.72 -21.46
N TRP A 206 2.64 -7.57 -20.91
CA TRP A 206 1.37 -7.13 -20.30
C TRP A 206 1.59 -6.33 -19.02
N GLY A 207 2.59 -6.70 -18.23
CA GLY A 207 2.95 -5.90 -17.06
C GLY A 207 3.41 -4.49 -17.39
N ILE A 208 4.24 -4.33 -18.42
CA ILE A 208 4.67 -3.00 -18.87
C ILE A 208 3.50 -2.21 -19.47
N LEU A 209 2.65 -2.85 -20.27
CA LEU A 209 1.45 -2.18 -20.82
C LEU A 209 0.50 -1.70 -19.71
N GLY A 210 0.28 -2.52 -18.67
CA GLY A 210 -0.51 -2.13 -17.50
C GLY A 210 0.14 -0.98 -16.71
N GLY A 211 1.46 -1.02 -16.52
CA GLY A 211 2.19 0.08 -15.90
C GLY A 211 2.14 1.37 -16.71
N LEU A 212 2.29 1.27 -18.04
CA LEU A 212 2.20 2.40 -18.95
C LEU A 212 0.81 3.02 -18.92
N ALA A 213 -0.26 2.20 -18.92
CA ALA A 213 -1.63 2.69 -18.81
C ALA A 213 -1.87 3.48 -17.51
N LEU A 214 -1.25 3.06 -16.40
CA LEU A 214 -1.33 3.78 -15.13
C LEU A 214 -0.55 5.11 -15.16
N VAL A 215 0.72 5.08 -15.59
CA VAL A 215 1.63 6.24 -15.51
C VAL A 215 1.32 7.27 -16.59
N ALA A 216 0.83 6.85 -17.76
CA ALA A 216 0.42 7.75 -18.83
C ALA A 216 -0.91 8.45 -18.53
N MET A 217 -1.68 8.00 -17.52
CA MET A 217 -2.89 8.69 -17.09
C MET A 217 -2.51 10.01 -16.40
N PRO A 218 -2.86 11.19 -16.94
CA PRO A 218 -2.37 12.46 -16.40
C PRO A 218 -2.76 12.72 -14.94
N CYS A 219 -3.91 12.19 -14.50
CA CYS A 219 -4.36 12.38 -13.12
C CYS A 219 -3.53 11.57 -12.10
N PHE A 220 -2.88 10.48 -12.49
CA PHE A 220 -2.12 9.64 -11.54
C PHE A 220 -0.93 10.38 -10.88
N PRO A 221 0.02 10.97 -11.63
CA PRO A 221 1.12 11.72 -11.00
C PRO A 221 0.61 12.93 -10.22
N ILE A 222 -0.48 13.57 -10.66
CA ILE A 222 -1.10 14.70 -9.97
C ILE A 222 -1.73 14.27 -8.63
N PHE A 223 -2.45 13.16 -8.58
CA PHE A 223 -3.03 12.65 -7.33
C PHE A 223 -1.95 12.17 -6.37
N ALA A 224 -0.91 11.52 -6.88
CA ALA A 224 0.25 11.13 -6.09
C ALA A 224 0.96 12.36 -5.50
N SER A 225 1.25 13.39 -6.30
CA SER A 225 1.95 14.60 -5.84
C SER A 225 1.11 15.50 -4.95
N ASN A 226 -0.22 15.46 -5.10
CA ASN A 226 -1.16 16.05 -4.16
C ASN A 226 -1.29 15.27 -2.85
N GLN A 227 -0.56 14.16 -2.70
CA GLN A 227 -0.55 13.31 -1.51
C GLN A 227 -1.93 12.71 -1.21
N GLN A 228 -2.79 12.54 -2.22
CA GLN A 228 -4.18 12.11 -2.04
C GLN A 228 -4.28 10.68 -1.49
N ALA A 229 -5.22 10.49 -0.55
CA ALA A 229 -5.53 9.19 0.06
C ALA A 229 -6.03 8.14 -0.94
N ASP A 230 -6.55 8.57 -2.08
CA ASP A 230 -7.02 7.73 -3.17
C ASP A 230 -5.89 6.84 -3.74
N VAL A 231 -4.63 7.29 -3.72
CA VAL A 231 -3.48 6.49 -4.17
C VAL A 231 -3.15 5.34 -3.19
N PRO A 232 -3.03 5.56 -1.86
CA PRO A 232 -2.93 4.45 -0.91
C PRO A 232 -4.15 3.51 -0.94
N VAL A 233 -5.38 4.03 -1.09
CA VAL A 233 -6.57 3.18 -1.26
C VAL A 233 -6.42 2.28 -2.49
N SER A 234 -5.99 2.83 -3.63
CA SER A 234 -5.80 2.07 -4.86
C SER A 234 -4.71 1.01 -4.73
N VAL A 235 -3.63 1.26 -3.96
CA VAL A 235 -2.60 0.27 -3.63
C VAL A 235 -3.21 -0.95 -2.94
N TYR A 236 -3.99 -0.72 -1.89
CA TYR A 236 -4.59 -1.82 -1.12
C TYR A 236 -5.68 -2.55 -1.90
N LEU A 237 -6.48 -1.82 -2.70
CA LEU A 237 -7.48 -2.41 -3.58
C LEU A 237 -6.86 -3.26 -4.70
N ALA A 238 -5.80 -2.76 -5.35
CA ALA A 238 -5.06 -3.48 -6.38
C ALA A 238 -4.39 -4.74 -5.80
N LEU A 239 -3.80 -4.63 -4.61
CA LEU A 239 -3.22 -5.78 -3.91
C LEU A 239 -4.28 -6.84 -3.56
N ALA A 240 -5.41 -6.42 -3.00
CA ALA A 240 -6.50 -7.34 -2.67
C ALA A 240 -7.04 -8.04 -3.92
N SER A 241 -7.24 -7.30 -5.01
CA SER A 241 -7.68 -7.84 -6.31
C SER A 241 -6.67 -8.84 -6.89
N ALA A 242 -5.38 -8.50 -6.84
CA ALA A 242 -4.29 -9.37 -7.30
C ALA A 242 -4.24 -10.71 -6.54
N LEU A 243 -4.48 -10.67 -5.23
CA LEU A 243 -4.47 -11.84 -4.35
C LEU A 243 -5.74 -12.70 -4.51
N ILE A 244 -6.91 -12.09 -4.71
CA ILE A 244 -8.16 -12.84 -5.01
C ILE A 244 -8.02 -13.65 -6.29
N ALA A 245 -7.35 -13.10 -7.31
CA ALA A 245 -7.14 -13.79 -8.57
C ALA A 245 -6.29 -15.09 -8.44
N ALA A 246 -5.51 -15.26 -7.37
CA ALA A 246 -4.62 -16.41 -7.18
C ALA A 246 -5.31 -17.67 -6.58
N THR A 247 -6.55 -17.54 -6.11
CA THR A 247 -7.48 -18.61 -5.70
C THR A 247 -7.12 -19.51 -4.51
N SER A 248 -5.90 -19.42 -3.93
CA SER A 248 -5.61 -20.18 -2.69
C SER A 248 -6.30 -19.56 -1.46
N SER A 249 -6.72 -20.41 -0.51
CA SER A 249 -7.34 -19.94 0.74
C SER A 249 -6.43 -19.02 1.56
N ARG A 250 -5.10 -19.21 1.47
CA ARG A 250 -4.09 -18.42 2.19
C ARG A 250 -3.94 -17.02 1.60
N GLU A 251 -3.93 -16.89 0.27
CA GLU A 251 -3.87 -15.60 -0.39
C GLU A 251 -5.17 -14.81 -0.20
N LEU A 252 -6.33 -15.49 -0.10
CA LEU A 252 -7.60 -14.84 0.23
C LEU A 252 -7.60 -14.18 1.61
N TRP A 253 -6.92 -14.76 2.62
CA TRP A 253 -6.73 -14.09 3.91
C TRP A 253 -5.94 -12.79 3.78
N LEU A 254 -4.85 -12.81 2.99
CA LEU A 254 -4.09 -11.60 2.70
C LEU A 254 -4.90 -10.59 1.89
N ALA A 255 -5.77 -11.06 0.99
CA ALA A 255 -6.64 -10.17 0.22
C ALA A 255 -7.64 -9.45 1.12
N GLY A 256 -8.28 -10.17 2.05
CA GLY A 256 -9.17 -9.59 3.04
C GLY A 256 -8.44 -8.59 3.95
N PHE A 257 -7.22 -8.93 4.38
CA PHE A 257 -6.38 -8.03 5.17
C PHE A 257 -6.00 -6.77 4.39
N ALA A 258 -5.60 -6.90 3.13
CA ALA A 258 -5.32 -5.76 2.24
C ALA A 258 -6.56 -4.89 2.05
N ALA A 259 -7.73 -5.48 1.78
CA ALA A 259 -8.99 -4.73 1.67
C ALA A 259 -9.31 -3.97 2.97
N GLY A 260 -9.09 -4.59 4.13
CA GLY A 260 -9.21 -3.94 5.44
C GLY A 260 -8.26 -2.75 5.63
N LEU A 261 -7.02 -2.83 5.11
CA LEU A 261 -6.11 -1.68 5.10
C LEU A 261 -6.58 -0.56 4.15
N GLY A 262 -7.25 -0.91 3.04
CA GLY A 262 -7.97 0.05 2.20
C GLY A 262 -9.05 0.79 3.00
N MET A 263 -9.86 0.06 3.76
CA MET A 263 -10.86 0.64 4.69
C MET A 263 -10.21 1.50 5.78
N TRP A 264 -9.00 1.14 6.22
CA TRP A 264 -8.23 1.88 7.22
C TRP A 264 -7.58 3.17 6.67
N THR A 265 -7.73 3.44 5.38
CA THR A 265 -7.14 4.62 4.73
C THR A 265 -8.10 5.80 4.62
N LYS A 266 -9.33 5.55 4.12
CA LYS A 266 -10.36 6.55 3.82
C LYS A 266 -11.71 5.85 3.85
N ASN A 267 -12.81 6.55 4.13
CA ASN A 267 -14.13 5.94 4.27
C ASN A 267 -14.58 5.20 3.01
N GLU A 268 -14.27 5.73 1.84
CA GLU A 268 -14.55 5.16 0.53
C GLU A 268 -13.92 3.78 0.36
N GLY A 269 -12.86 3.46 1.13
CA GLY A 269 -12.28 2.13 1.20
C GLY A 269 -13.29 1.04 1.59
N SER A 270 -14.31 1.36 2.39
CA SER A 270 -15.41 0.43 2.72
C SER A 270 -16.29 0.11 1.53
N LEU A 271 -16.61 1.11 0.70
CA LEU A 271 -17.36 0.93 -0.54
C LEU A 271 -16.57 0.05 -1.52
N TYR A 272 -15.28 0.32 -1.69
CA TYR A 272 -14.42 -0.50 -2.57
C TYR A 272 -14.26 -1.94 -2.07
N ALA A 273 -14.13 -2.15 -0.76
CA ALA A 273 -14.09 -3.49 -0.18
C ALA A 273 -15.42 -4.25 -0.39
N ALA A 274 -16.55 -3.57 -0.23
CA ALA A 274 -17.87 -4.15 -0.48
C ALA A 274 -18.06 -4.52 -1.97
N ALA A 275 -17.64 -3.64 -2.88
CA ALA A 275 -17.65 -3.91 -4.32
C ALA A 275 -16.76 -5.11 -4.69
N LEU A 276 -15.56 -5.20 -4.11
CA LEU A 276 -14.63 -6.32 -4.33
C LEU A 276 -15.21 -7.64 -3.81
N LEU A 277 -15.83 -7.63 -2.63
CA LEU A 277 -16.52 -8.79 -2.07
C LEU A 277 -17.70 -9.21 -2.96
N GLY A 278 -18.51 -8.25 -3.41
CA GLY A 278 -19.60 -8.50 -4.35
C GLY A 278 -19.13 -9.17 -5.63
N ALA A 279 -18.08 -8.63 -6.26
CA ALA A 279 -17.46 -9.19 -7.46
C ALA A 279 -16.93 -10.62 -7.22
N PHE A 280 -16.28 -10.87 -6.09
CA PHE A 280 -15.80 -12.20 -5.72
C PHE A 280 -16.93 -13.22 -5.54
N LEU A 281 -18.01 -12.83 -4.84
CA LEU A 281 -19.17 -13.70 -4.63
C LEU A 281 -19.91 -14.00 -5.93
N LEU A 282 -20.06 -12.99 -6.81
CA LEU A 282 -20.65 -13.18 -8.14
C LEU A 282 -19.81 -14.14 -8.97
N ARG A 283 -18.48 -13.97 -9.00
CA ARG A 283 -17.56 -14.89 -9.70
C ARG A 283 -17.67 -16.32 -9.18
N ARG A 284 -17.84 -16.53 -7.87
CA ARG A 284 -18.00 -17.87 -7.29
C ARG A 284 -19.35 -18.52 -7.59
N ARG A 285 -20.39 -17.73 -7.90
CA ARG A 285 -21.72 -18.23 -8.22
C ARG A 285 -21.88 -18.59 -9.70
N ASP A 286 -21.03 -18.09 -10.58
CA ASP A 286 -21.10 -18.41 -12.01
C ASP A 286 -20.61 -19.86 -12.26
N PRO A 287 -21.47 -20.78 -12.73
CA PRO A 287 -21.06 -22.16 -13.06
C PRO A 287 -20.01 -22.21 -14.17
N ARG A 288 -19.89 -21.18 -15.02
CA ARG A 288 -18.80 -21.07 -16.02
C ARG A 288 -17.48 -20.65 -15.37
N GLY A 289 -17.55 -19.79 -14.35
CA GLY A 289 -16.41 -19.42 -13.51
C GLY A 289 -15.88 -20.58 -12.65
N ALA A 290 -16.71 -21.58 -12.37
CA ALA A 290 -16.32 -22.83 -11.73
C ALA A 290 -15.67 -23.85 -12.70
N MET A 291 -15.81 -23.64 -14.02
CA MET A 291 -15.29 -24.54 -15.08
C MET A 291 -14.09 -23.98 -15.87
N THR A 292 -13.73 -22.71 -15.72
CA THR A 292 -12.47 -22.14 -16.26
C THR A 292 -11.24 -22.43 -15.36
N PHE A 293 -11.19 -23.64 -14.81
CA PHE A 293 -10.08 -24.17 -14.01
C PHE A 293 -9.52 -25.43 -14.65
#